data_AF-A0A1Y2TF83-F1
#
_entry.id   AF-A0A1Y2TF83-F1
#
_cell.length_a   1.000
_cell.length_b   1.000
_cell.length_c   1.000
_cell.angle_alpha   90.00
_cell.angle_beta   90.00
_cell.angle_gamma   90.00
#
_symmetry.space_group_name_H-M   'P 1'
#
loop_
_entity.id
_entity.type
_entity.pdbx_description
1 polymer ?
#
loop_
_entity_poly.entity_id
_entity_poly.type
_entity_poly.pdbx_seq_one_letter_code
_entity_poly.pdbx_strand_id
1 'polypeptide(L)'
;MASGNELTVGTNDKQYPSSIVKVPQADHPLYAQFVRNTSNTFISLPIEIRLIIYEYAVAINKNITVHHVTRRSNKFLWGEKQLDTRSSSKIWSNSEQQPLAVLSLSQTCRQFYMDLEHNPVFYRVNTFQFTWPRADTSTLPRISAWQEESLAELSEFLAAITPKRRAMIRYVHVAYDFNGEWAPYYVFREPRYSHVLPLLSQCKDIRELSFILPSNLPHLYDTFLENGLNSAQQRHDIPMLWNLPFLRVKVAAAEGGRPLALGDSATISRLSWVRFRHDYQDHQVFRSNGRLITQFNRAMFARYRGDEWPQWFQDMDNPDRVEQAITAQDLDVHGENRIAQNPSQRTGPVSSRTRRKNTIYDHSLGVLQRDIPQYSENGILAWNFKEVTGIRLNDSSELECEVIWDLPLRVPASGWVPVRALWVDGSESHLRAYYNPYIYDRVVHHRNHCEQMKNTISPSYVLECMTKLCGDAAEVFSIDESKRGRGHGNVIKKKWEVMGRMWPARIKNEETELIYEEKERQKAEREHRKYERERQKAERKRQREKGKGEATASAKGKLNLTKAKGKAK
;
A
#
# COMPACT_ATOMS: atom_id res chain seq x y z
N MET A 1 56.73 48.67 -41.38
CA MET A 1 56.58 47.54 -40.44
C MET A 1 55.93 48.06 -39.17
N ALA A 2 54.62 47.86 -39.04
CA ALA A 2 53.84 47.89 -37.81
C ALA A 2 52.42 47.46 -38.18
N SER A 3 52.08 46.19 -37.96
CA SER A 3 50.70 45.69 -38.05
C SER A 3 50.28 45.21 -36.67
N GLY A 4 49.18 45.77 -36.17
CA GLY A 4 48.60 45.46 -34.87
C GLY A 4 48.05 44.04 -34.82
N ASN A 5 48.26 43.39 -33.68
CA ASN A 5 47.57 42.17 -33.29
C ASN A 5 46.26 42.55 -32.60
N GLU A 6 45.14 42.34 -33.27
CA GLU A 6 43.83 42.28 -32.63
C GLU A 6 43.69 40.93 -31.91
N LEU A 7 43.51 40.99 -30.59
CA LEU A 7 43.07 39.87 -29.77
C LEU A 7 41.59 39.60 -30.05
N THR A 8 41.30 38.54 -30.82
CA THR A 8 39.97 37.97 -30.93
C THR A 8 39.62 37.24 -29.63
N VAL A 9 38.90 37.94 -28.75
CA VAL A 9 38.20 37.32 -27.62
C VAL A 9 37.03 36.51 -28.21
N GLY A 10 37.24 35.20 -28.38
CA GLY A 10 36.19 34.27 -28.74
C GLY A 10 35.18 34.16 -27.59
N THR A 11 34.08 34.92 -27.66
CA THR A 11 32.88 34.67 -26.88
C THR A 11 32.25 33.38 -27.40
N ASN A 12 32.64 32.24 -26.81
CA ASN A 12 31.89 30.99 -26.90
C ASN A 12 30.57 31.15 -26.13
N ASP A 13 29.66 31.96 -26.68
CA ASP A 13 28.24 31.86 -26.38
C ASP A 13 27.79 30.50 -26.91
N LYS A 14 27.87 29.49 -26.04
CA LYS A 14 27.04 28.31 -26.18
C LYS A 14 25.60 28.82 -26.18
N GLN A 15 25.05 29.08 -27.36
CA GLN A 15 23.63 29.31 -27.55
C GLN A 15 22.91 28.14 -26.91
N TYR A 16 22.42 28.35 -25.68
CA TYR A 16 21.35 27.54 -25.15
C TYR A 16 20.25 27.56 -26.21
N PRO A 17 19.68 26.42 -26.59
CA PRO A 17 18.59 26.40 -27.56
C PRO A 17 17.57 27.44 -27.10
N SER A 18 17.20 28.33 -28.00
CA SER A 18 16.18 29.39 -27.82
C SER A 18 14.78 28.82 -27.61
N SER A 19 14.67 27.68 -26.90
CA SER A 19 13.45 26.98 -26.53
C SER A 19 12.72 27.65 -25.36
N ILE A 20 13.14 28.84 -24.96
CA ILE A 20 12.43 29.64 -23.96
C ILE A 20 11.17 30.18 -24.63
N VAL A 21 10.11 29.37 -24.50
CA VAL A 21 8.69 29.72 -24.58
C VAL A 21 8.35 30.58 -25.79
N LYS A 22 7.71 29.98 -26.81
CA LYS A 22 6.98 30.78 -27.80
C LYS A 22 6.00 31.66 -27.03
N VAL A 23 6.32 32.96 -26.97
CA VAL A 23 5.46 34.00 -26.39
C VAL A 23 4.09 33.78 -27.02
N PRO A 24 3.01 33.62 -26.21
CA PRO A 24 1.69 33.50 -26.77
C PRO A 24 1.46 34.65 -27.74
N GLN A 25 0.84 34.39 -28.89
CA GLN A 25 0.47 35.48 -29.80
C GLN A 25 -0.42 36.48 -29.03
N ALA A 26 -0.38 37.75 -29.42
CA ALA A 26 -1.05 38.83 -28.68
C ALA A 26 -2.57 38.63 -28.55
N ASP A 27 -3.17 37.82 -29.43
CA ASP A 27 -4.57 37.40 -29.44
C ASP A 27 -4.89 36.20 -28.53
N HIS A 28 -3.88 35.54 -27.94
CA HIS A 28 -4.10 34.41 -27.05
C HIS A 28 -4.76 34.87 -25.73
N PRO A 29 -5.83 34.21 -25.24
CA PRO A 29 -6.59 34.66 -24.07
C PRO A 29 -5.79 34.75 -22.76
N LEU A 30 -4.63 34.10 -22.71
CA LEU A 30 -3.69 34.14 -21.58
C LEU A 30 -2.51 35.12 -21.76
N TYR A 31 -2.46 35.89 -22.85
CA TYR A 31 -1.35 36.80 -23.15
C TYR A 31 -1.16 37.85 -22.05
N ALA A 32 -2.22 38.49 -21.59
CA ALA A 32 -2.15 39.47 -20.51
C ALA A 32 -1.58 38.88 -19.20
N GLN A 33 -1.97 37.65 -18.86
CA GLN A 33 -1.43 36.94 -17.69
C GLN A 33 0.03 36.52 -17.89
N PHE A 34 0.42 36.16 -19.12
CA PHE A 34 1.82 35.91 -19.49
C PHE A 34 2.67 37.17 -19.31
N VAL A 35 2.25 38.32 -19.84
CA VAL A 35 2.95 39.61 -19.69
C VAL A 35 3.07 40.01 -18.21
N ARG A 36 1.98 39.90 -17.44
CA ARG A 36 2.01 40.14 -16.00
C ARG A 36 3.01 39.24 -15.29
N ASN A 37 3.07 37.97 -15.67
CA ASN A 37 4.05 37.05 -15.11
C ASN A 37 5.48 37.42 -15.50
N THR A 38 5.75 37.86 -16.73
CA THR A 38 7.11 38.27 -17.14
C THR A 38 7.65 39.47 -16.35
N SER A 39 6.77 40.30 -15.79
CA SER A 39 7.16 41.39 -14.87
C SER A 39 7.51 40.93 -13.44
N ASN A 40 7.35 39.63 -13.14
CA ASN A 40 7.69 39.08 -11.83
C ASN A 40 9.22 39.03 -11.66
N THR A 41 9.72 39.70 -10.62
CA THR A 41 11.16 39.76 -10.28
C THR A 41 11.78 38.38 -10.13
N PHE A 42 11.02 37.39 -9.65
CA PHE A 42 11.50 36.02 -9.58
C PHE A 42 11.80 35.43 -10.97
N ILE A 43 10.98 35.72 -11.98
CA ILE A 43 11.18 35.21 -13.34
C ILE A 43 12.39 35.88 -14.01
N SER A 44 12.70 37.13 -13.63
CA SER A 44 13.90 37.81 -14.12
C SER A 44 15.21 37.27 -13.53
N LEU A 45 15.17 36.47 -12.47
CA LEU A 45 16.37 35.82 -11.94
C LEU A 45 16.95 34.84 -12.98
N PRO A 46 18.27 34.64 -13.05
CA PRO A 46 18.88 33.60 -13.89
C PRO A 46 18.26 32.23 -13.61
N ILE A 47 18.14 31.39 -14.64
CA ILE A 47 17.49 30.07 -14.52
C ILE A 47 18.15 29.22 -13.44
N GLU A 48 19.47 29.33 -13.27
CA GLU A 48 20.25 28.63 -12.24
C GLU A 48 19.75 28.97 -10.83
N ILE A 49 19.51 30.25 -10.56
CA ILE A 49 18.98 30.72 -9.27
C ILE A 49 17.54 30.25 -9.08
N ARG A 50 16.72 30.31 -10.14
CA ARG A 50 15.34 29.80 -10.08
C ARG A 50 15.29 28.31 -9.80
N LEU A 51 16.16 27.51 -10.43
CA LEU A 51 16.27 26.07 -10.20
C LEU A 51 16.67 25.76 -8.76
N ILE A 52 17.61 26.50 -8.17
CA ILE A 52 17.95 26.37 -6.75
C ILE A 52 16.72 26.64 -5.88
N ILE A 53 15.99 27.73 -6.16
CA ILE A 53 14.78 28.06 -5.39
C ILE A 53 13.70 26.98 -5.58
N TYR A 54 13.52 26.46 -6.79
CA TYR A 54 12.61 25.35 -7.03
C TYR A 54 13.01 24.10 -6.27
N GLU A 55 14.30 23.74 -6.22
CA GLU A 55 14.80 22.61 -5.44
C GLU A 55 14.36 22.72 -3.98
N TYR A 56 14.56 23.88 -3.34
CA TYR A 56 14.09 24.12 -1.98
C TYR A 56 12.56 24.09 -1.86
N ALA A 57 11.84 24.65 -2.85
CA ALA A 57 10.39 24.75 -2.81
C ALA A 57 9.67 23.41 -3.01
N VAL A 58 10.27 22.48 -3.76
CA VAL A 58 9.68 21.16 -4.05
C VAL A 58 10.26 20.03 -3.21
N ALA A 59 11.28 20.31 -2.39
CA ALA A 59 11.85 19.34 -1.47
C ALA A 59 10.86 19.03 -0.33
N ILE A 60 10.59 17.75 -0.13
CA ILE A 60 9.78 17.22 0.95
C ILE A 60 10.72 16.55 1.94
N ASN A 61 10.73 17.01 3.18
CA ASN A 61 11.58 16.49 4.27
C ASN A 61 11.21 15.06 4.73
N LYS A 62 10.32 14.38 4.01
CA LYS A 62 9.84 13.03 4.28
C LYS A 62 9.88 12.23 2.99
N ASN A 63 9.99 10.92 3.13
CA ASN A 63 9.88 10.01 1.99
C ASN A 63 8.49 10.19 1.33
N ILE A 64 8.48 10.31 0.01
CA ILE A 64 7.27 10.40 -0.78
C ILE A 64 6.77 8.99 -1.02
N THR A 65 5.74 8.58 -0.29
CA THR A 65 5.06 7.32 -0.62
C THR A 65 4.26 7.49 -1.90
N VAL A 66 4.63 6.72 -2.91
CA VAL A 66 4.03 6.81 -4.25
C VAL A 66 2.84 5.88 -4.32
N HIS A 67 1.66 6.41 -4.62
CA HIS A 67 0.46 5.59 -4.84
C HIS A 67 -0.25 6.00 -6.11
N HIS A 68 -0.73 5.05 -6.89
CA HIS A 68 -1.56 5.36 -8.03
C HIS A 68 -2.92 5.89 -7.57
N VAL A 69 -3.42 6.96 -8.21
CA VAL A 69 -4.79 7.47 -7.97
C VAL A 69 -5.81 6.35 -8.22
N THR A 70 -5.63 5.65 -9.35
CA THR A 70 -6.34 4.43 -9.71
C THR A 70 -5.34 3.48 -10.36
N ARG A 71 -5.53 2.16 -10.21
CA ARG A 71 -4.66 1.14 -10.84
C ARG A 71 -4.43 1.47 -12.33
N ARG A 72 -3.18 1.34 -12.81
CA ARG A 72 -2.75 1.69 -14.17
C ARG A 72 -2.84 3.18 -14.55
N SER A 73 -3.22 4.08 -13.64
CA SER A 73 -3.18 5.51 -13.93
C SER A 73 -1.75 6.01 -14.01
N ASN A 74 -1.48 6.96 -14.91
CA ASN A 74 -0.26 7.75 -14.90
C ASN A 74 -0.26 8.87 -13.84
N LYS A 75 -1.30 8.95 -13.00
CA LYS A 75 -1.42 9.91 -11.92
C LYS A 75 -1.14 9.25 -10.58
N PHE A 76 -0.34 9.94 -9.80
CA PHE A 76 0.10 9.49 -8.48
C PHE A 76 -0.36 10.47 -7.41
N LEU A 77 -0.80 9.91 -6.29
CA LEU A 77 -0.93 10.60 -5.03
C LEU A 77 0.43 10.65 -4.36
N TRP A 78 0.71 11.74 -3.66
CA TRP A 78 1.88 11.87 -2.82
C TRP A 78 1.45 12.33 -1.43
N GLY A 79 1.95 11.66 -0.40
CA GLY A 79 1.73 12.03 1.00
C GLY A 79 0.59 11.31 1.71
N GLU A 80 0.76 11.12 3.01
CA GLU A 80 -0.09 10.29 3.88
C GLU A 80 -1.56 10.73 3.91
N LYS A 81 -1.84 12.03 3.85
CA LYS A 81 -3.21 12.58 4.02
C LYS A 81 -4.06 12.61 2.74
N GLN A 82 -3.47 12.43 1.55
CA GLN A 82 -4.26 12.29 0.32
C GLN A 82 -4.96 10.92 0.26
N LEU A 83 -4.39 9.89 0.89
CA LEU A 83 -4.93 8.53 0.90
C LEU A 83 -6.26 8.42 1.66
N ASP A 84 -6.48 9.24 2.70
CA ASP A 84 -7.72 9.24 3.48
C ASP A 84 -8.96 9.70 2.67
N THR A 85 -8.77 10.35 1.52
CA THR A 85 -9.88 10.84 0.68
C THR A 85 -10.65 9.74 -0.08
N ARG A 86 -10.25 8.46 0.01
CA ARG A 86 -11.11 7.35 -0.45
C ARG A 86 -12.32 7.13 0.46
N SER A 87 -12.33 7.67 1.68
CA SER A 87 -13.54 7.79 2.49
C SER A 87 -14.35 8.98 1.98
N SER A 88 -15.41 8.68 1.21
CA SER A 88 -16.20 9.59 0.38
C SER A 88 -16.92 10.76 1.08
N SER A 89 -16.63 11.07 2.36
CA SER A 89 -17.42 12.02 3.14
C SER A 89 -16.65 13.17 3.82
N LYS A 90 -15.32 13.24 3.74
CA LYS A 90 -14.57 14.37 4.34
C LYS A 90 -13.72 15.11 3.32
N ILE A 91 -14.41 16.02 2.63
CA ILE A 91 -13.84 17.11 1.86
C ILE A 91 -12.87 17.89 2.75
N TRP A 92 -11.59 17.80 2.43
CA TRP A 92 -10.53 18.80 2.66
C TRP A 92 -10.63 19.59 3.97
N SER A 93 -10.72 18.91 5.12
CA SER A 93 -10.64 19.59 6.41
C SER A 93 -9.19 19.98 6.72
N ASN A 94 -8.80 21.17 6.25
CA ASN A 94 -7.90 22.20 6.83
C ASN A 94 -6.66 21.84 7.69
N SER A 95 -6.19 20.59 7.78
CA SER A 95 -5.02 20.27 8.64
C SER A 95 -3.68 20.31 7.90
N GLU A 96 -3.07 21.49 7.93
CA GLU A 96 -1.62 21.78 8.02
C GLU A 96 -0.64 21.32 6.91
N GLN A 97 -1.08 20.66 5.85
CA GLN A 97 -0.22 20.56 4.66
C GLN A 97 -0.66 21.60 3.66
N GLN A 98 0.07 22.72 3.61
CA GLN A 98 -0.02 23.65 2.49
C GLN A 98 0.11 22.82 1.21
N PRO A 99 -0.82 22.93 0.25
CA PRO A 99 -0.61 22.34 -1.06
C PRO A 99 0.76 22.84 -1.55
N LEU A 100 1.61 21.94 -2.08
CA LEU A 100 2.88 22.35 -2.68
C LEU A 100 2.59 23.57 -3.55
N ALA A 101 3.31 24.67 -3.33
CA ALA A 101 3.00 25.99 -3.90
C ALA A 101 2.81 25.99 -5.43
N VAL A 102 3.28 24.92 -6.09
CA VAL A 102 3.24 24.67 -7.54
C VAL A 102 1.89 24.13 -8.05
N LEU A 103 0.93 23.73 -7.20
CA LEU A 103 -0.23 22.93 -7.65
C LEU A 103 -1.57 23.66 -7.79
N SER A 104 -1.63 24.96 -7.50
CA SER A 104 -2.76 25.77 -7.97
C SER A 104 -2.53 26.13 -9.45
N LEU A 105 -2.75 25.15 -10.34
CA LEU A 105 -2.44 25.21 -11.78
C LEU A 105 -3.14 26.38 -12.51
N SER A 106 -4.23 26.91 -11.96
CA SER A 106 -4.93 28.09 -12.49
C SER A 106 -4.23 29.42 -12.16
N GLN A 107 -3.30 29.42 -11.21
CA GLN A 107 -2.59 30.61 -10.72
C GLN A 107 -1.07 30.54 -10.93
N THR A 108 -0.52 29.37 -11.25
CA THR A 108 0.91 29.24 -11.53
C THR A 108 1.31 29.91 -12.84
N CYS A 109 2.39 30.67 -12.79
CA CYS A 109 3.02 31.17 -14.00
C CYS A 109 3.38 30.00 -14.94
N ARG A 110 2.95 30.07 -16.20
CA ARG A 110 3.32 29.10 -17.25
C ARG A 110 4.84 28.87 -17.33
N GLN A 111 5.64 29.90 -17.05
CA GLN A 111 7.10 29.78 -17.00
C GLN A 111 7.57 28.80 -15.94
N PHE A 112 6.94 28.74 -14.77
CA PHE A 112 7.29 27.75 -13.73
C PHE A 112 7.04 26.33 -14.19
N TYR A 113 5.90 26.09 -14.82
CA TYR A 113 5.60 24.79 -15.41
C TYR A 113 6.65 24.40 -16.45
N MET A 114 6.98 25.32 -17.36
CA MET A 114 7.98 25.09 -18.40
C MET A 114 9.36 24.82 -17.79
N ASP A 115 9.80 25.64 -16.83
CA ASP A 115 11.09 25.47 -16.17
C ASP A 115 11.19 24.10 -15.48
N LEU A 116 10.14 23.68 -14.76
CA LEU A 116 10.07 22.40 -14.04
C LEU A 116 9.87 21.20 -14.96
N GLU A 117 9.19 21.36 -16.09
CA GLU A 117 9.07 20.34 -17.12
C GLU A 117 10.42 20.10 -17.80
N HIS A 118 11.16 21.18 -18.07
CA HIS A 118 12.50 21.12 -18.65
C HIS A 118 13.57 20.73 -17.63
N ASN A 119 13.34 20.97 -16.34
CA ASN A 119 14.27 20.65 -15.27
C ASN A 119 13.45 20.01 -14.15
N PRO A 120 13.24 18.68 -14.19
CA PRO A 120 12.35 18.00 -13.26
C PRO A 120 13.03 17.80 -11.89
N VAL A 121 13.39 18.92 -11.25
CA VAL A 121 14.15 18.99 -9.99
C VAL A 121 13.44 18.29 -8.85
N PHE A 122 12.11 18.17 -8.91
CA PHE A 122 11.30 17.38 -7.98
C PHE A 122 11.79 15.94 -7.84
N TYR A 123 12.13 15.27 -8.95
CA TYR A 123 12.60 13.88 -8.91
C TYR A 123 14.02 13.74 -8.36
N ARG A 124 14.77 14.84 -8.41
CA ARG A 124 16.18 14.90 -8.00
C ARG A 124 16.36 15.10 -6.51
N VAL A 125 15.53 15.94 -5.89
CA VAL A 125 15.69 16.33 -4.48
C VAL A 125 14.89 15.46 -3.51
N ASN A 126 13.92 14.70 -4.01
CA ASN A 126 13.04 13.89 -3.17
C ASN A 126 13.43 12.41 -3.14
N THR A 127 13.05 11.75 -2.05
CA THR A 127 13.16 10.30 -1.90
C THR A 127 11.81 9.66 -2.15
N PHE A 128 11.73 8.74 -3.10
CA PHE A 128 10.49 8.02 -3.43
C PHE A 128 10.46 6.70 -2.69
N GLN A 129 9.43 6.48 -1.89
CA GLN A 129 9.22 5.24 -1.16
C GLN A 129 8.05 4.46 -1.78
N PHE A 130 8.32 3.20 -2.08
CA PHE A 130 7.36 2.22 -2.55
C PHE A 130 7.15 1.27 -1.40
N THR A 131 6.07 1.46 -0.66
CA THR A 131 5.69 0.54 0.41
C THR A 131 4.90 -0.61 -0.17
N TRP A 132 5.04 -1.78 0.43
CA TRP A 132 4.02 -2.83 0.27
C TRP A 132 2.65 -2.23 0.55
N PRO A 133 1.59 -2.64 -0.18
CA PRO A 133 0.27 -2.19 0.19
C PRO A 133 0.07 -2.51 1.66
N ARG A 134 -0.18 -1.45 2.45
CA ARG A 134 -0.87 -1.61 3.72
C ARG A 134 -2.15 -2.31 3.34
N ALA A 135 -2.21 -3.61 3.57
CA ALA A 135 -3.48 -4.22 3.85
C ALA A 135 -4.08 -3.35 4.95
N ASP A 136 -5.11 -2.57 4.61
CA ASP A 136 -6.14 -2.31 5.59
C ASP A 136 -6.57 -3.71 6.05
N THR A 137 -5.95 -4.14 7.13
CA THR A 137 -5.88 -5.53 7.60
C THR A 137 -7.23 -5.99 8.15
N SER A 138 -8.26 -5.17 7.99
CA SER A 138 -9.59 -5.43 8.50
C SER A 138 -10.51 -6.16 7.51
N THR A 139 -10.23 -6.20 6.20
CA THR A 139 -11.27 -6.66 5.23
C THR A 139 -10.87 -7.62 4.09
N LEU A 140 -9.69 -8.24 4.00
CA LEU A 140 -9.43 -9.19 2.88
C LEU A 140 -8.62 -10.46 3.25
N PRO A 141 -9.01 -11.66 2.75
CA PRO A 141 -8.33 -12.92 3.05
C PRO A 141 -7.30 -13.39 1.98
N ARG A 142 -6.37 -14.24 2.47
CA ARG A 142 -5.42 -15.18 1.82
C ARG A 142 -4.14 -14.67 1.14
N ILE A 143 -3.02 -15.12 1.73
CA ILE A 143 -1.63 -14.63 1.72
C ILE A 143 -0.82 -14.83 0.41
N SER A 144 -1.30 -15.58 -0.58
CA SER A 144 -0.45 -15.95 -1.73
C SER A 144 -0.41 -14.96 -2.90
N ALA A 145 -1.42 -14.12 -3.11
CA ALA A 145 -1.44 -13.15 -4.23
C ALA A 145 -0.74 -11.82 -3.91
N TRP A 146 -0.37 -11.63 -2.64
CA TRP A 146 0.08 -10.32 -2.14
C TRP A 146 1.56 -10.08 -2.42
N GLN A 147 2.34 -11.13 -2.75
CA GLN A 147 3.80 -11.08 -2.82
C GLN A 147 4.41 -10.26 -3.98
N GLU A 148 3.59 -9.69 -4.87
CA GLU A 148 4.03 -9.17 -6.17
C GLU A 148 4.02 -7.63 -6.32
N GLU A 149 3.50 -6.88 -5.35
CA GLU A 149 2.99 -5.52 -5.65
C GLU A 149 4.00 -4.36 -5.51
N SER A 150 4.97 -4.35 -4.58
CA SER A 150 5.85 -3.15 -4.43
C SER A 150 6.82 -2.89 -5.56
N LEU A 151 7.47 -3.95 -6.08
CA LEU A 151 8.35 -3.79 -7.24
C LEU A 151 7.52 -3.53 -8.51
N ALA A 152 6.27 -3.99 -8.54
CA ALA A 152 5.31 -3.62 -9.58
C ALA A 152 4.95 -2.13 -9.47
N GLU A 153 4.69 -1.58 -8.28
CA GLU A 153 4.44 -0.14 -8.09
C GLU A 153 5.66 0.70 -8.51
N LEU A 154 6.88 0.25 -8.21
CA LEU A 154 8.10 0.90 -8.71
C LEU A 154 8.16 0.85 -10.25
N SER A 155 7.92 -0.31 -10.87
CA SER A 155 7.95 -0.42 -12.34
C SER A 155 6.83 0.40 -12.99
N GLU A 156 5.62 0.38 -12.44
CA GLU A 156 4.49 1.18 -12.89
C GLU A 156 4.79 2.69 -12.77
N PHE A 157 5.35 3.14 -11.65
CA PHE A 157 5.76 4.53 -11.48
C PHE A 157 6.83 4.95 -12.48
N LEU A 158 7.89 4.16 -12.62
CA LEU A 158 8.97 4.47 -13.56
C LEU A 158 8.46 4.47 -14.99
N ALA A 159 7.57 3.55 -15.38
CA ALA A 159 6.97 3.51 -16.70
C ALA A 159 6.04 4.71 -16.97
N ALA A 160 5.38 5.25 -15.94
CA ALA A 160 4.43 6.34 -16.08
C ALA A 160 5.07 7.72 -16.30
N ILE A 161 6.34 7.89 -15.91
CA ILE A 161 7.05 9.17 -16.04
C ILE A 161 7.90 9.21 -17.30
N THR A 162 8.34 10.39 -17.74
CA THR A 162 9.15 10.52 -18.97
C THR A 162 10.60 10.05 -18.75
N PRO A 163 11.35 9.66 -19.81
CA PRO A 163 12.76 9.29 -19.68
C PRO A 163 13.60 10.37 -18.98
N LYS A 164 13.30 11.64 -19.27
CA LYS A 164 13.97 12.80 -18.65
C LYS A 164 13.70 12.90 -17.15
N ARG A 165 12.49 12.56 -16.70
CA ARG A 165 12.13 12.51 -15.27
C ARG A 165 12.81 11.31 -14.59
N ARG A 166 12.81 10.12 -15.22
CA ARG A 166 13.53 8.93 -14.73
C ARG A 166 15.00 9.24 -14.49
N ALA A 167 15.66 9.85 -15.47
CA ALA A 167 17.09 10.18 -15.42
C ALA A 167 17.48 11.05 -14.24
N MET A 168 16.54 11.79 -13.63
CA MET A 168 16.79 12.69 -12.51
C MET A 168 16.51 12.05 -11.14
N ILE A 169 15.96 10.84 -11.09
CA ILE A 169 15.70 10.15 -9.81
C ILE A 169 17.02 9.82 -9.12
N ARG A 170 17.16 10.23 -7.86
CA ARG A 170 18.37 9.98 -7.06
C ARG A 170 18.19 8.95 -5.95
N TYR A 171 17.02 8.94 -5.31
CA TYR A 171 16.78 8.17 -4.09
C TYR A 171 15.48 7.40 -4.21
N VAL A 172 15.57 6.07 -4.15
CA VAL A 172 14.42 5.16 -4.18
C VAL A 172 14.50 4.24 -2.96
N HIS A 173 13.41 4.16 -2.20
CA HIS A 173 13.24 3.22 -1.11
C HIS A 173 12.13 2.23 -1.48
N VAL A 174 12.39 0.94 -1.36
CA VAL A 174 11.40 -0.12 -1.50
C VAL A 174 11.23 -0.75 -0.12
N ALA A 175 10.12 -0.43 0.53
CA ALA A 175 9.84 -0.86 1.89
C ALA A 175 8.88 -2.06 1.91
N TYR A 176 9.31 -3.13 2.58
CA TYR A 176 8.50 -4.30 2.84
C TYR A 176 7.85 -4.14 4.22
N ASP A 177 6.54 -3.95 4.25
CA ASP A 177 5.73 -4.00 5.47
C ASP A 177 5.11 -5.40 5.55
N PHE A 178 5.51 -6.23 6.51
CA PHE A 178 5.17 -7.66 6.49
C PHE A 178 4.63 -8.17 7.83
N ASN A 179 3.44 -8.77 7.77
CA ASN A 179 2.77 -9.48 8.87
C ASN A 179 2.51 -10.97 8.55
N GLY A 180 2.95 -11.52 7.40
CA GLY A 180 2.65 -12.89 6.96
C GLY A 180 3.87 -13.84 6.88
N GLU A 181 3.66 -15.06 6.36
CA GLU A 181 4.73 -16.01 6.00
C GLU A 181 5.31 -15.68 4.61
N TRP A 182 6.64 -15.58 4.51
CA TRP A 182 7.35 -15.24 3.28
C TRP A 182 7.88 -16.48 2.56
N ALA A 183 7.76 -16.51 1.24
CA ALA A 183 8.45 -17.46 0.38
C ALA A 183 9.52 -16.70 -0.45
N PRO A 184 10.69 -16.40 0.13
CA PRO A 184 11.73 -15.51 -0.43
C PRO A 184 12.24 -15.90 -1.83
N TYR A 185 11.95 -17.11 -2.30
CA TYR A 185 12.39 -17.61 -3.60
C TYR A 185 11.65 -16.98 -4.80
N TYR A 186 10.44 -16.44 -4.61
CA TYR A 186 9.59 -15.95 -5.71
C TYR A 186 9.85 -14.49 -6.08
N VAL A 187 10.12 -13.62 -5.08
CA VAL A 187 10.22 -12.16 -5.23
C VAL A 187 11.36 -11.71 -6.16
N PHE A 188 12.33 -12.57 -6.49
CA PHE A 188 13.42 -12.21 -7.38
C PHE A 188 13.51 -13.06 -8.65
N ARG A 189 12.59 -14.01 -8.83
CA ARG A 189 12.51 -14.85 -10.04
C ARG A 189 11.30 -14.54 -10.92
N GLU A 190 10.35 -13.74 -10.43
CA GLU A 190 9.17 -13.35 -11.22
C GLU A 190 9.61 -12.61 -12.50
N PRO A 191 9.20 -13.07 -13.69
CA PRO A 191 9.48 -12.38 -14.95
C PRO A 191 9.01 -10.92 -14.95
N ARG A 192 8.01 -10.56 -14.14
CA ARG A 192 7.49 -9.19 -14.03
C ARG A 192 8.52 -8.20 -13.51
N TYR A 193 9.44 -8.64 -12.64
CA TYR A 193 10.53 -7.79 -12.17
C TYR A 193 11.62 -7.59 -13.22
N SER A 194 11.64 -8.39 -14.29
CA SER A 194 12.55 -8.11 -15.41
C SER A 194 12.28 -6.73 -16.03
N HIS A 195 11.06 -6.20 -15.92
CA HIS A 195 10.68 -4.89 -16.46
C HIS A 195 11.19 -3.72 -15.63
N VAL A 196 11.41 -3.88 -14.32
CA VAL A 196 11.92 -2.78 -13.49
C VAL A 196 13.37 -2.44 -13.84
N LEU A 197 14.14 -3.43 -14.30
CA LEU A 197 15.56 -3.26 -14.58
C LEU A 197 15.79 -2.31 -15.78
N PRO A 198 15.22 -2.52 -16.98
CA PRO A 198 15.32 -1.54 -18.08
C PRO A 198 14.81 -0.16 -17.72
N LEU A 199 13.83 -0.04 -16.82
CA LEU A 199 13.33 1.27 -16.38
C LEU A 199 14.33 1.96 -15.44
N LEU A 200 14.95 1.21 -14.53
CA LEU A 200 15.99 1.71 -13.62
C LEU A 200 17.30 2.04 -14.35
N SER A 201 17.62 1.37 -15.47
CA SER A 201 18.79 1.72 -16.29
C SER A 201 18.70 3.15 -16.83
N GLN A 202 17.48 3.68 -17.00
CA GLN A 202 17.25 5.06 -17.40
C GLN A 202 17.39 6.07 -16.26
N CYS A 203 17.50 5.63 -15.00
CA CYS A 203 17.72 6.48 -13.83
C CYS A 203 19.21 6.84 -13.67
N LYS A 204 19.74 7.63 -14.62
CA LYS A 204 21.18 7.97 -14.71
C LYS A 204 21.76 8.63 -13.46
N ASP A 205 20.96 9.41 -12.72
CA ASP A 205 21.38 10.08 -11.49
C ASP A 205 21.17 9.25 -10.22
N ILE A 206 20.73 7.98 -10.30
CA ILE A 206 20.42 7.19 -9.12
C ILE A 206 21.65 7.05 -8.22
N ARG A 207 21.53 7.52 -6.98
CA ARG A 207 22.59 7.47 -5.97
C ARG A 207 22.36 6.35 -4.97
N GLU A 208 21.09 6.02 -4.72
CA GLU A 208 20.69 5.09 -3.69
C GLU A 208 19.37 4.38 -4.04
N LEU A 209 19.39 3.05 -3.96
CA LEU A 209 18.20 2.21 -3.90
C LEU A 209 18.23 1.43 -2.57
N SER A 210 17.29 1.68 -1.67
CA SER A 210 17.29 1.02 -0.36
C SER A 210 16.10 0.06 -0.27
N PHE A 211 16.37 -1.19 0.10
CA PHE A 211 15.35 -2.14 0.51
C PHE A 211 15.21 -2.08 2.03
N ILE A 212 14.02 -1.75 2.50
CA ILE A 212 13.71 -1.63 3.92
C ILE A 212 12.94 -2.89 4.32
N LEU A 213 13.56 -3.75 5.13
CA LEU A 213 12.99 -5.00 5.64
C LEU A 213 12.45 -4.77 7.05
N PRO A 214 11.33 -5.41 7.45
CA PRO A 214 10.77 -5.22 8.78
C PRO A 214 11.63 -5.94 9.84
N SER A 215 11.87 -5.29 10.99
CA SER A 215 12.81 -5.78 12.02
C SER A 215 12.33 -7.02 12.78
N ASN A 216 11.03 -7.31 12.74
CA ASN A 216 10.39 -8.42 13.45
C ASN A 216 10.62 -9.80 12.81
N LEU A 217 11.29 -9.89 11.65
CA LEU A 217 11.46 -11.14 10.92
C LEU A 217 12.94 -11.47 10.62
N PRO A 218 13.71 -11.89 11.67
CA PRO A 218 15.10 -12.34 11.56
C PRO A 218 15.40 -13.30 10.41
N HIS A 219 14.55 -14.31 10.25
CA HIS A 219 14.70 -15.34 9.23
C HIS A 219 14.61 -14.78 7.80
N LEU A 220 13.87 -13.69 7.58
CA LEU A 220 13.82 -13.06 6.26
C LEU A 220 15.12 -12.38 5.90
N TYR A 221 15.80 -11.79 6.89
CA TYR A 221 17.10 -11.21 6.66
C TYR A 221 18.11 -12.30 6.25
N ASP A 222 18.07 -13.46 6.92
CA ASP A 222 18.93 -14.62 6.61
C ASP A 222 18.64 -15.12 5.20
N THR A 223 17.37 -15.40 4.87
CA THR A 223 17.04 -15.92 3.54
C THR A 223 17.28 -14.89 2.44
N PHE A 224 17.09 -13.60 2.72
CA PHE A 224 17.44 -12.53 1.80
C PHE A 224 18.95 -12.49 1.54
N LEU A 225 19.78 -12.61 2.58
CA LEU A 225 21.23 -12.66 2.44
C LEU A 225 21.70 -13.93 1.75
N GLU A 226 21.11 -15.09 2.06
CA GLU A 226 21.43 -16.36 1.41
C GLU A 226 21.03 -16.36 -0.05
N ASN A 227 19.82 -15.90 -0.39
CA ASN A 227 19.39 -15.78 -1.79
C ASN A 227 20.21 -14.72 -2.52
N GLY A 228 20.49 -13.58 -1.88
CA GLY A 228 21.38 -12.57 -2.40
C GLY A 228 22.78 -13.14 -2.67
N LEU A 229 23.33 -13.92 -1.73
CA LEU A 229 24.63 -14.56 -1.84
C LEU A 229 24.65 -15.63 -2.92
N ASN A 230 23.64 -16.49 -2.95
CA ASN A 230 23.47 -17.51 -3.98
C ASN A 230 23.36 -16.85 -5.35
N SER A 231 22.57 -15.79 -5.48
CA SER A 231 22.49 -14.99 -6.71
C SER A 231 23.79 -14.25 -7.04
N ALA A 232 24.53 -13.80 -6.01
CA ALA A 232 25.85 -13.20 -6.11
C ALA A 232 26.97 -14.22 -6.41
N GLN A 233 26.69 -15.52 -6.29
CA GLN A 233 27.63 -16.61 -6.59
C GLN A 233 27.24 -17.40 -7.84
N GLN A 234 25.94 -17.49 -8.17
CA GLN A 234 25.40 -18.17 -9.35
C GLN A 234 25.70 -17.38 -10.64
N ARG A 235 25.56 -18.07 -11.78
CA ARG A 235 25.86 -17.53 -13.11
C ARG A 235 25.10 -16.22 -13.35
N HIS A 236 25.82 -15.26 -13.89
CA HIS A 236 25.37 -13.91 -14.13
C HIS A 236 24.20 -13.79 -15.11
N ASP A 237 23.69 -14.87 -15.68
CA ASP A 237 22.74 -14.85 -16.80
C ASP A 237 21.34 -14.37 -16.43
N ILE A 238 21.02 -14.30 -15.12
CA ILE A 238 19.71 -13.87 -14.64
C ILE A 238 19.76 -12.39 -14.22
N PRO A 239 18.91 -11.53 -14.81
CA PRO A 239 18.85 -10.12 -14.49
C PRO A 239 18.25 -9.92 -13.08
N MET A 240 19.00 -9.29 -12.19
CA MET A 240 18.58 -9.03 -10.80
C MET A 240 18.99 -7.63 -10.35
N LEU A 241 18.22 -7.03 -9.43
CA LEU A 241 18.46 -5.67 -8.91
C LEU A 241 19.85 -5.52 -8.28
N TRP A 242 20.34 -6.54 -7.60
CA TRP A 242 21.68 -6.55 -7.00
C TRP A 242 22.79 -6.56 -8.04
N ASN A 243 22.53 -7.00 -9.27
CA ASN A 243 23.54 -7.09 -10.32
C ASN A 243 23.81 -5.73 -11.01
N LEU A 244 23.15 -4.65 -10.60
CA LEU A 244 23.33 -3.32 -11.19
C LEU A 244 24.57 -2.60 -10.60
N PRO A 245 25.62 -2.30 -11.40
CA PRO A 245 26.87 -1.70 -10.91
C PRO A 245 26.75 -0.28 -10.41
N PHE A 246 25.86 0.51 -11.01
CA PHE A 246 25.65 1.90 -10.63
C PHE A 246 24.75 2.04 -9.40
N LEU A 247 24.17 0.94 -8.92
CA LEU A 247 23.17 0.97 -7.88
C LEU A 247 23.79 0.68 -6.51
N ARG A 248 23.80 1.69 -5.65
CA ARG A 248 24.07 1.46 -4.23
C ARG A 248 22.81 0.86 -3.61
N VAL A 249 22.76 -0.45 -3.55
CA VAL A 249 21.72 -1.15 -2.82
C VAL A 249 22.02 -1.06 -1.32
N LYS A 250 21.07 -0.57 -0.51
CA LYS A 250 21.15 -0.67 0.96
C LYS A 250 20.06 -1.61 1.46
N VAL A 251 20.35 -2.36 2.51
CA VAL A 251 19.36 -3.20 3.19
C VAL A 251 19.31 -2.74 4.63
N ALA A 252 18.19 -2.15 5.03
CA ALA A 252 17.98 -1.65 6.37
C ALA A 252 16.86 -2.44 7.05
N ALA A 253 17.07 -2.81 8.31
CA ALA A 253 15.97 -3.23 9.16
C ALA A 253 15.16 -1.99 9.56
N ALA A 254 13.84 -2.12 9.66
CA ALA A 254 12.95 -1.07 10.11
C ALA A 254 12.21 -1.46 11.38
N GLU A 255 12.34 -0.64 12.41
CA GLU A 255 11.46 -0.66 13.57
C GLU A 255 10.36 0.39 13.36
N GLY A 256 9.10 -0.04 13.34
CA GLY A 256 7.97 0.86 13.08
C GLY A 256 7.98 1.51 11.69
N GLY A 257 8.51 0.83 10.66
CA GLY A 257 8.51 1.31 9.27
C GLY A 257 9.52 2.42 8.95
N ARG A 258 10.33 2.85 9.91
CA ARG A 258 11.48 3.74 9.66
C ARG A 258 12.72 2.89 9.51
N PRO A 259 13.55 3.11 8.48
CA PRO A 259 14.86 2.46 8.45
C PRO A 259 15.57 2.83 9.75
N LEU A 260 15.99 1.84 10.53
CA LEU A 260 16.91 2.07 11.65
C LEU A 260 18.06 2.87 11.05
N ALA A 261 18.36 4.02 11.65
CA ALA A 261 19.43 4.90 11.21
C ALA A 261 20.77 4.22 11.51
N LEU A 262 21.06 3.17 10.75
CA LEU A 262 22.35 2.55 10.63
C LEU A 262 23.20 3.64 9.95
N GLY A 263 23.92 4.41 10.76
CA GLY A 263 24.51 5.71 10.39
C GLY A 263 25.13 5.78 8.99
N ASP A 264 25.14 7.00 8.44
CA ASP A 264 25.47 7.32 7.05
C ASP A 264 26.39 6.31 6.34
N SER A 265 25.81 5.66 5.33
CA SER A 265 26.51 4.91 4.29
C SER A 265 27.27 3.67 4.77
N ALA A 266 26.54 2.61 5.09
CA ALA A 266 26.95 1.31 4.56
C ALA A 266 26.61 1.26 3.07
N THR A 267 27.56 1.67 2.23
CA THR A 267 27.56 1.19 0.85
C THR A 267 27.59 -0.34 0.90
N ILE A 268 27.01 -1.09 -0.05
CA ILE A 268 27.40 -2.50 -0.22
C ILE A 268 28.93 -2.63 -0.38
N SER A 269 29.60 -1.54 -0.78
CA SER A 269 31.06 -1.45 -0.78
C SER A 269 31.74 -1.15 0.58
N ARG A 270 31.01 -0.98 1.69
CA ARG A 270 31.56 -0.87 3.05
C ARG A 270 30.44 -0.97 4.09
N LEU A 271 30.02 -2.19 4.42
CA LEU A 271 29.47 -2.43 5.75
C LEU A 271 30.61 -2.24 6.75
N SER A 272 30.76 -1.03 7.29
CA SER A 272 31.77 -0.76 8.30
C SER A 272 31.31 -1.38 9.63
N TRP A 273 31.76 -2.61 9.86
CA TRP A 273 31.47 -3.41 11.06
C TRP A 273 31.89 -2.75 12.37
N VAL A 274 32.78 -1.76 12.32
CA VAL A 274 33.37 -1.14 13.52
C VAL A 274 32.39 -0.20 14.23
N ARG A 275 31.52 0.52 13.49
CA ARG A 275 30.48 1.38 14.09
C ARG A 275 29.18 0.65 14.40
N PHE A 276 28.91 -0.45 13.69
CA PHE A 276 27.80 -1.37 13.95
C PHE A 276 27.89 -2.06 15.32
N ARG A 277 28.97 -1.89 16.09
CA ARG A 277 29.18 -2.53 17.40
C ARG A 277 28.51 -1.81 18.57
N HIS A 278 28.25 -0.49 18.43
CA HIS A 278 27.86 0.34 19.57
C HIS A 278 26.35 0.38 19.83
N ASP A 279 25.50 0.33 18.80
CA ASP A 279 24.03 0.32 18.95
C ASP A 279 23.43 -1.10 18.99
N TYR A 280 24.29 -2.13 19.06
CA TYR A 280 23.99 -3.50 18.61
C TYR A 280 24.11 -4.58 19.70
N GLN A 281 24.25 -4.18 20.96
CA GLN A 281 24.39 -5.17 22.03
C GLN A 281 23.14 -6.02 22.25
N ASP A 282 21.96 -5.58 21.78
CA ASP A 282 20.67 -6.20 22.10
C ASP A 282 20.03 -7.12 21.04
N HIS A 283 20.52 -7.16 19.79
CA HIS A 283 19.89 -7.99 18.74
C HIS A 283 20.76 -9.21 18.35
N GLN A 284 20.50 -10.39 18.93
CA GLN A 284 21.22 -11.65 18.65
C GLN A 284 21.30 -12.04 17.16
N VAL A 285 20.33 -11.61 16.37
CA VAL A 285 20.05 -12.06 14.99
C VAL A 285 21.15 -11.75 13.97
N PHE A 286 21.79 -10.59 14.03
CA PHE A 286 22.86 -10.23 13.06
C PHE A 286 24.27 -10.63 13.52
N ARG A 287 24.45 -11.09 14.79
CA ARG A 287 25.73 -11.67 15.23
C ARG A 287 26.01 -12.99 14.51
N SER A 288 24.98 -13.80 14.25
CA SER A 288 25.09 -15.05 13.48
C SER A 288 25.40 -14.82 11.99
N ASN A 289 25.01 -13.67 11.43
CA ASN A 289 25.08 -13.42 9.98
C ASN A 289 26.35 -12.73 9.48
N GLY A 290 27.28 -12.38 10.36
CA GLY A 290 28.44 -11.58 9.95
C GLY A 290 29.30 -12.22 8.85
N ARG A 291 29.38 -13.55 8.85
CA ARG A 291 30.06 -14.33 7.81
C ARG A 291 29.33 -14.26 6.47
N LEU A 292 28.01 -14.45 6.45
CA LEU A 292 27.18 -14.39 5.23
C LEU A 292 27.24 -13.00 4.59
N ILE A 293 27.11 -11.95 5.41
CA ILE A 293 27.23 -10.55 4.96
C ILE A 293 28.60 -10.29 4.32
N THR A 294 29.68 -10.76 4.94
CA THR A 294 31.04 -10.60 4.42
C THR A 294 31.23 -11.35 3.10
N GLN A 295 30.70 -12.58 3.00
CA GLN A 295 30.72 -13.37 1.78
C GLN A 295 29.91 -12.71 0.66
N PHE A 296 28.74 -12.15 0.99
CA PHE A 296 27.87 -11.45 0.04
C PHE A 296 28.58 -10.22 -0.53
N ASN A 297 29.15 -9.38 0.32
CA ASN A 297 29.92 -8.22 -0.12
C ASN A 297 31.13 -8.65 -0.97
N ARG A 298 31.87 -9.68 -0.55
CA ARG A 298 33.03 -10.18 -1.32
C ARG A 298 32.61 -10.71 -2.69
N ALA A 299 31.50 -11.44 -2.78
CA ALA A 299 30.96 -11.94 -4.04
C ALA A 299 30.55 -10.77 -4.96
N MET A 300 29.82 -9.80 -4.42
CA MET A 300 29.46 -8.57 -5.13
C MET A 300 30.70 -7.81 -5.65
N PHE A 301 31.75 -7.70 -4.84
CA PHE A 301 32.98 -7.01 -5.22
C PHE A 301 33.84 -7.75 -6.24
N ALA A 302 33.92 -9.07 -6.15
CA ALA A 302 34.69 -9.87 -7.10
C ALA A 302 34.13 -9.71 -8.52
N ARG A 303 32.82 -9.49 -8.65
CA ARG A 303 32.13 -9.29 -9.92
C ARG A 303 32.48 -7.99 -10.62
N TYR A 304 32.71 -6.90 -9.90
CA TYR A 304 33.07 -5.60 -10.47
C TYR A 304 34.49 -5.53 -11.05
N ARG A 305 35.28 -6.61 -10.98
CA ARG A 305 36.65 -6.66 -11.51
C ARG A 305 36.77 -7.30 -12.89
N GLY A 306 35.71 -7.93 -13.40
CA GLY A 306 35.70 -8.45 -14.77
C GLY A 306 35.18 -7.38 -15.73
N ASP A 307 35.89 -7.14 -16.84
CA ASP A 307 35.48 -6.17 -17.86
C ASP A 307 34.28 -6.67 -18.71
N GLU A 308 33.88 -7.94 -18.55
CA GLU A 308 32.79 -8.55 -19.31
C GLU A 308 31.47 -8.49 -18.54
N TRP A 309 30.60 -7.55 -18.96
CA TRP A 309 29.22 -7.50 -18.50
C TRP A 309 28.34 -8.53 -19.22
N PRO A 310 27.39 -9.19 -18.54
CA PRO A 310 26.45 -10.11 -19.18
C PRO A 310 25.63 -9.42 -20.27
N GLN A 311 25.24 -10.17 -21.30
CA GLN A 311 24.46 -9.61 -22.42
C GLN A 311 23.18 -8.91 -21.96
N TRP A 312 22.44 -9.48 -21.00
CA TRP A 312 21.21 -8.85 -20.50
C TRP A 312 21.46 -7.47 -19.89
N PHE A 313 22.64 -7.22 -19.32
CA PHE A 313 23.02 -5.94 -18.71
C PHE A 313 23.32 -4.91 -19.80
N GLN A 314 24.07 -5.32 -20.83
CA GLN A 314 24.32 -4.50 -22.01
C GLN A 314 23.01 -4.14 -22.72
N ASP A 315 22.05 -5.06 -22.72
CA ASP A 315 20.73 -4.86 -23.32
C ASP A 315 19.77 -4.04 -22.42
N MET A 316 20.15 -3.64 -21.21
CA MET A 316 19.20 -2.98 -20.29
C MET A 316 18.80 -1.58 -20.72
N ASP A 317 19.67 -0.85 -21.39
CA ASP A 317 19.34 0.46 -21.94
C ASP A 317 18.74 0.37 -23.35
N ASN A 318 18.60 -0.86 -23.88
CA ASN A 318 18.02 -1.10 -25.19
C ASN A 318 16.60 -0.49 -25.23
N PRO A 319 16.35 0.46 -26.15
CA PRO A 319 15.05 1.10 -26.30
C PRO A 319 13.88 0.12 -26.40
N ASP A 320 14.07 -1.03 -27.06
CA ASP A 320 13.03 -2.04 -27.25
C ASP A 320 12.66 -2.71 -25.92
N ARG A 321 13.64 -2.97 -25.04
CA ARG A 321 13.37 -3.55 -23.71
C ARG A 321 12.68 -2.54 -22.80
N VAL A 322 13.05 -1.27 -22.91
CA VAL A 322 12.36 -0.19 -22.18
C VAL A 322 10.92 -0.07 -22.68
N GLU A 323 10.68 -0.11 -23.99
CA GLU A 323 9.33 -0.04 -24.55
C GLU A 323 8.49 -1.27 -24.16
N GLN A 324 9.07 -2.47 -24.18
CA GLN A 324 8.43 -3.68 -23.67
C GLN A 324 8.09 -3.56 -22.19
N ALA A 325 9.01 -3.03 -21.37
CA ALA A 325 8.77 -2.81 -19.94
C ALA A 325 7.62 -1.82 -19.70
N ILE A 326 7.58 -0.71 -20.45
CA ILE A 326 6.49 0.29 -20.38
C ILE A 326 5.16 -0.35 -20.81
N THR A 327 5.16 -1.10 -21.91
CA THR A 327 3.96 -1.76 -22.45
C THR A 327 3.41 -2.82 -21.50
N ALA A 328 4.30 -3.57 -20.85
CA ALA A 328 3.92 -4.60 -19.88
C ALA A 328 3.22 -4.05 -18.62
N GLN A 329 3.44 -2.77 -18.27
CA GLN A 329 2.73 -2.15 -17.16
C GLN A 329 1.27 -1.81 -17.49
N ASP A 330 0.87 -1.87 -18.77
CA ASP A 330 -0.50 -1.58 -19.23
C ASP A 330 -1.04 -0.24 -18.70
N LEU A 331 -0.19 0.79 -18.66
CA LEU A 331 -0.53 2.10 -18.13
C LEU A 331 -1.45 2.88 -19.07
N ASP A 332 -2.43 3.56 -18.48
CA ASP A 332 -3.31 4.51 -19.17
C ASP A 332 -2.56 5.84 -19.39
N VAL A 333 -1.61 5.86 -20.32
CA VAL A 333 -0.85 7.08 -20.63
C VAL A 333 -1.75 8.02 -21.44
N HIS A 334 -2.17 9.13 -20.82
CA HIS A 334 -2.86 10.19 -21.54
C HIS A 334 -1.92 10.82 -22.56
N GLY A 335 -2.49 11.18 -23.72
CA GLY A 335 -1.77 11.49 -24.96
C GLY A 335 -0.93 12.76 -24.99
N GLU A 336 -0.18 13.10 -23.94
CA GLU A 336 0.79 14.21 -23.95
C GLU A 336 1.79 14.05 -25.10
N ASN A 337 2.29 12.84 -25.35
CA ASN A 337 3.14 12.56 -26.53
C ASN A 337 2.40 12.68 -27.87
N ARG A 338 1.06 12.57 -27.89
CA ARG A 338 0.26 12.73 -29.13
C ARG A 338 -0.02 14.18 -29.50
N ILE A 339 0.04 15.10 -28.53
CA ILE A 339 -0.09 16.53 -28.81
C ILE A 339 1.17 17.05 -29.53
N ALA A 340 2.33 16.46 -29.23
CA ALA A 340 3.61 16.84 -29.82
C ALA A 340 4.01 16.06 -31.09
N GLN A 341 3.43 14.88 -31.34
CA GLN A 341 3.77 14.04 -32.49
C GLN A 341 2.91 14.31 -33.72
N ASN A 342 3.54 14.26 -34.90
CA ASN A 342 2.85 14.32 -36.18
C ASN A 342 1.82 13.18 -36.29
N PRO A 343 0.61 13.39 -36.83
CA PRO A 343 -0.46 12.38 -36.87
C PRO A 343 -0.08 11.05 -37.53
N SER A 344 0.90 11.06 -38.44
CA SER A 344 1.44 9.91 -39.16
C SER A 344 2.47 9.08 -38.38
N GLN A 345 3.00 9.59 -37.26
CA GLN A 345 4.04 8.93 -36.43
C GLN A 345 3.48 8.43 -35.09
N ARG A 346 2.16 8.27 -34.99
CA ARG A 346 1.47 7.81 -33.77
C ARG A 346 1.73 6.31 -33.54
N THR A 347 2.86 5.96 -32.95
CA THR A 347 3.11 4.63 -32.38
C THR A 347 2.86 4.66 -30.87
N GLY A 348 2.22 3.62 -30.35
CA GLY A 348 1.97 3.44 -28.91
C GLY A 348 0.49 3.16 -28.54
N PRO A 349 0.26 2.46 -27.41
CA PRO A 349 -1.07 2.12 -26.93
C PRO A 349 -1.92 3.38 -26.69
N VAL A 350 -3.13 3.37 -27.24
CA VAL A 350 -4.12 4.43 -27.02
C VAL A 350 -4.62 4.29 -25.59
N SER A 351 -4.61 5.36 -24.79
CA SER A 351 -5.22 5.34 -23.45
C SER A 351 -6.61 4.69 -23.52
N SER A 352 -6.92 3.81 -22.58
CA SER A 352 -8.23 3.17 -22.46
C SER A 352 -9.36 4.21 -22.44
N ARG A 353 -9.12 5.44 -21.94
CA ARG A 353 -10.08 6.55 -22.05
C ARG A 353 -10.36 6.99 -23.49
N THR A 354 -9.38 6.89 -24.39
CA THR A 354 -9.52 7.16 -25.83
C THR A 354 -9.92 5.91 -26.64
N ARG A 355 -9.71 4.71 -26.09
CA ARG A 355 -10.11 3.41 -26.67
C ARG A 355 -11.49 2.90 -26.21
N ARG A 356 -12.14 3.53 -25.22
CA ARG A 356 -13.54 3.27 -24.85
C ARG A 356 -14.55 3.82 -25.89
N LYS A 357 -14.27 3.52 -27.16
CA LYS A 357 -15.19 3.45 -28.30
C LYS A 357 -16.00 2.14 -28.29
N ASN A 358 -16.06 1.40 -27.17
CA ASN A 358 -17.13 0.41 -26.93
C ASN A 358 -18.44 1.10 -26.51
N THR A 359 -18.72 2.24 -27.13
CA THR A 359 -20.04 2.89 -27.09
C THR A 359 -20.85 2.24 -28.20
N ILE A 360 -21.72 1.30 -27.84
CA ILE A 360 -22.81 0.89 -28.72
C ILE A 360 -23.68 2.14 -28.86
N TYR A 361 -23.69 2.72 -30.06
CA TYR A 361 -24.52 3.86 -30.37
C TYR A 361 -25.94 3.31 -30.56
N ASP A 362 -26.83 3.59 -29.61
CA ASP A 362 -28.24 3.29 -29.80
C ASP A 362 -28.82 4.29 -30.81
N HIS A 363 -28.89 3.84 -32.06
CA HIS A 363 -29.41 4.64 -33.18
C HIS A 363 -30.87 5.06 -32.97
N SER A 364 -31.63 4.38 -32.10
CA SER A 364 -33.06 4.68 -31.88
C SER A 364 -33.27 5.84 -30.90
N LEU A 365 -32.39 6.02 -29.91
CA LEU A 365 -32.53 7.03 -28.87
C LEU A 365 -31.60 8.24 -29.06
N GLY A 366 -30.57 8.13 -29.91
CA GLY A 366 -29.62 9.23 -30.15
C GLY A 366 -28.79 9.61 -28.91
N VAL A 367 -28.78 8.74 -27.89
CA VAL A 367 -28.05 8.91 -26.64
C VAL A 367 -26.96 7.84 -26.55
N LEU A 368 -25.77 8.26 -26.11
CA LEU A 368 -24.69 7.33 -25.76
C LEU A 368 -25.11 6.54 -24.50
N GLN A 369 -25.47 5.25 -24.64
CA GLN A 369 -25.65 4.38 -23.48
C GLN A 369 -24.28 4.15 -22.81
N ARG A 370 -24.15 4.62 -21.56
CA ARG A 370 -22.86 4.75 -20.85
C ARG A 370 -22.57 3.63 -19.86
N ASP A 371 -23.54 2.81 -19.50
CA ASP A 371 -23.39 1.80 -18.47
C ASP A 371 -23.91 0.45 -18.98
N ILE A 372 -23.13 -0.62 -18.76
CA ILE A 372 -23.69 -1.98 -18.79
C ILE A 372 -24.85 -1.92 -17.79
N PRO A 373 -26.11 -2.20 -18.18
CA PRO A 373 -27.20 -2.17 -17.22
C PRO A 373 -26.89 -3.14 -16.07
N GLN A 374 -27.21 -2.76 -14.84
CA GLN A 374 -26.93 -3.59 -13.67
C GLN A 374 -27.57 -4.98 -13.80
N TYR A 375 -28.72 -5.04 -14.46
CA TYR A 375 -29.47 -6.25 -14.74
C TYR A 375 -29.58 -6.47 -16.25
N SER A 376 -29.53 -7.73 -16.67
CA SER A 376 -29.92 -8.16 -18.01
C SER A 376 -31.43 -8.00 -18.22
N GLU A 377 -31.89 -8.20 -19.45
CA GLU A 377 -33.32 -8.19 -19.80
C GLU A 377 -34.12 -9.22 -18.98
N ASN A 378 -33.47 -10.29 -18.51
CA ASN A 378 -34.06 -11.33 -17.67
C ASN A 378 -33.99 -11.01 -16.17
N GLY A 379 -33.53 -9.82 -15.78
CA GLY A 379 -33.35 -9.43 -14.37
C GLY A 379 -32.15 -10.08 -13.68
N ILE A 380 -31.25 -10.74 -14.44
CA ILE A 380 -30.02 -11.35 -13.89
C ILE A 380 -28.95 -10.27 -13.77
N LEU A 381 -28.21 -10.25 -12.67
CA LEU A 381 -27.12 -9.32 -12.44
C LEU A 381 -26.07 -9.48 -13.54
N ALA A 382 -25.87 -8.43 -14.33
CA ALA A 382 -24.89 -8.38 -15.40
C ALA A 382 -23.53 -7.82 -14.94
N TRP A 383 -23.50 -7.19 -13.76
CA TRP A 383 -22.26 -6.70 -13.16
C TRP A 383 -21.52 -7.80 -12.42
N ASN A 384 -20.20 -7.82 -12.57
CA ASN A 384 -19.35 -8.71 -11.80
C ASN A 384 -19.20 -8.20 -10.37
N PHE A 385 -19.33 -9.09 -9.40
CA PHE A 385 -19.08 -8.80 -7.99
C PHE A 385 -18.02 -9.73 -7.43
N LYS A 386 -17.30 -9.24 -6.44
CA LYS A 386 -16.15 -9.91 -5.82
C LYS A 386 -16.59 -10.84 -4.69
N GLU A 387 -17.50 -10.39 -3.84
CA GLU A 387 -17.96 -11.15 -2.67
C GLU A 387 -19.32 -10.66 -2.15
N VAL A 388 -19.95 -11.49 -1.32
CA VAL A 388 -21.17 -11.16 -0.57
C VAL A 388 -20.77 -10.80 0.86
N THR A 389 -21.14 -9.62 1.33
CA THR A 389 -20.81 -9.10 2.67
C THR A 389 -21.97 -9.08 3.64
N GLY A 390 -23.20 -9.21 3.13
CA GLY A 390 -24.42 -9.14 3.94
C GLY A 390 -25.57 -9.86 3.28
N ILE A 391 -26.51 -10.34 4.10
CA ILE A 391 -27.75 -10.97 3.64
C ILE A 391 -28.89 -10.43 4.50
N ARG A 392 -29.99 -9.97 3.88
CA ARG A 392 -31.16 -9.41 4.58
C ARG A 392 -32.46 -9.72 3.84
N LEU A 393 -33.59 -9.48 4.51
CA LEU A 393 -34.89 -9.31 3.88
C LEU A 393 -35.14 -7.81 3.68
N ASN A 394 -35.58 -7.41 2.50
CA ASN A 394 -36.04 -6.04 2.28
C ASN A 394 -37.50 -5.85 2.74
N ASP A 395 -38.05 -4.64 2.57
CA ASP A 395 -39.41 -4.30 2.98
C ASP A 395 -40.49 -5.15 2.29
N SER A 396 -40.18 -5.71 1.12
CA SER A 396 -41.03 -6.63 0.37
C SER A 396 -40.86 -8.09 0.78
N SER A 397 -40.12 -8.37 1.86
CA SER A 397 -39.73 -9.73 2.29
C SER A 397 -38.96 -10.51 1.22
N GLU A 398 -38.30 -9.80 0.30
CA GLU A 398 -37.40 -10.40 -0.67
C GLU A 398 -35.99 -10.49 -0.11
N LEU A 399 -35.35 -11.63 -0.35
CA LEU A 399 -33.98 -11.89 0.06
C LEU A 399 -33.01 -11.09 -0.81
N GLU A 400 -32.24 -10.21 -0.16
CA GLU A 400 -31.19 -9.41 -0.79
C GLU A 400 -29.82 -9.76 -0.20
N CYS A 401 -28.80 -9.66 -1.03
CA CYS A 401 -27.41 -9.77 -0.65
C CYS A 401 -26.69 -8.46 -0.92
N GLU A 402 -25.90 -8.01 0.04
CA GLU A 402 -24.94 -6.94 -0.20
C GLU A 402 -23.72 -7.53 -0.91
N VAL A 403 -23.41 -7.00 -2.08
CA VAL A 403 -22.26 -7.42 -2.88
C VAL A 403 -21.25 -6.30 -3.02
N ILE A 404 -19.96 -6.62 -2.99
CA ILE A 404 -18.88 -5.70 -3.35
C ILE A 404 -18.61 -5.84 -4.84
N TRP A 405 -18.69 -4.75 -5.59
CA TRP A 405 -18.50 -4.76 -7.03
C TRP A 405 -17.04 -4.95 -7.42
N ASP A 406 -16.81 -5.80 -8.43
CA ASP A 406 -15.49 -5.87 -9.09
C ASP A 406 -15.38 -4.74 -10.14
N LEU A 407 -16.48 -4.50 -10.89
CA LEU A 407 -16.66 -3.40 -11.83
C LEU A 407 -18.15 -3.01 -11.90
N PRO A 408 -18.49 -1.73 -12.20
CA PRO A 408 -17.60 -0.60 -12.52
C PRO A 408 -17.15 0.23 -11.29
N LEU A 409 -15.93 0.77 -11.32
CA LEU A 409 -15.33 1.59 -10.23
C LEU A 409 -16.04 2.94 -9.93
N ARG A 410 -17.15 3.27 -10.62
CA ARG A 410 -17.87 4.54 -10.49
C ARG A 410 -19.14 4.44 -9.65
N VAL A 411 -19.50 3.23 -9.22
CA VAL A 411 -20.64 2.99 -8.33
C VAL A 411 -20.15 2.90 -6.89
N PRO A 412 -21.04 3.00 -5.89
CA PRO A 412 -20.67 2.74 -4.49
C PRO A 412 -19.93 1.40 -4.39
N ALA A 413 -18.98 1.27 -3.45
CA ALA A 413 -18.14 0.08 -3.34
C ALA A 413 -18.95 -1.23 -3.14
N SER A 414 -20.13 -1.12 -2.53
CA SER A 414 -21.09 -2.21 -2.36
C SER A 414 -22.51 -1.81 -2.77
N GLY A 415 -23.39 -2.79 -2.97
CA GLY A 415 -24.82 -2.55 -3.18
C GLY A 415 -25.65 -3.78 -2.82
N TRP A 416 -26.91 -3.55 -2.44
CA TRP A 416 -27.87 -4.61 -2.17
C TRP A 416 -28.52 -5.09 -3.46
N VAL A 417 -28.48 -6.40 -3.70
CA VAL A 417 -28.95 -7.06 -4.91
C VAL A 417 -29.91 -8.18 -4.53
N PRO A 418 -31.06 -8.32 -5.22
CA PRO A 418 -31.94 -9.47 -5.04
C PRO A 418 -31.22 -10.79 -5.26
N VAL A 419 -31.43 -11.79 -4.41
CA VAL A 419 -30.78 -13.11 -4.55
C VAL A 419 -31.14 -13.77 -5.88
N ARG A 420 -32.36 -13.54 -6.39
CA ARG A 420 -32.77 -14.01 -7.72
C ARG A 420 -31.91 -13.45 -8.86
N ALA A 421 -31.36 -12.25 -8.69
CA ALA A 421 -30.52 -11.62 -9.69
C ALA A 421 -29.07 -12.12 -9.63
N LEU A 422 -28.60 -12.61 -8.48
CA LEU A 422 -27.25 -13.15 -8.33
C LEU A 422 -27.04 -14.49 -9.06
N TRP A 423 -28.04 -15.00 -9.77
CA TRP A 423 -28.07 -16.34 -10.33
C TRP A 423 -27.22 -16.53 -11.60
N VAL A 424 -25.93 -16.20 -11.48
CA VAL A 424 -24.88 -16.43 -12.46
C VAL A 424 -23.92 -17.53 -11.98
N ASP A 425 -23.20 -18.16 -12.91
CA ASP A 425 -22.20 -19.18 -12.60
C ASP A 425 -21.22 -18.71 -11.50
N GLY A 426 -21.08 -19.51 -10.44
CA GLY A 426 -20.15 -19.24 -9.34
C GLY A 426 -20.72 -18.43 -8.17
N SER A 427 -21.89 -17.82 -8.30
CA SER A 427 -22.57 -17.05 -7.23
C SER A 427 -22.78 -17.82 -5.92
N GLU A 428 -23.12 -19.11 -6.00
CA GLU A 428 -23.23 -20.00 -4.84
C GLU A 428 -21.96 -20.01 -4.00
N SER A 429 -20.80 -19.97 -4.65
CA SER A 429 -19.52 -20.04 -3.95
C SER A 429 -19.27 -18.79 -3.11
N HIS A 430 -19.77 -17.62 -3.55
CA HIS A 430 -19.72 -16.38 -2.79
C HIS A 430 -20.69 -16.39 -1.61
N LEU A 431 -21.92 -16.90 -1.80
CA LEU A 431 -22.88 -17.09 -0.70
C LEU A 431 -22.36 -18.06 0.36
N ARG A 432 -21.72 -19.15 -0.06
CA ARG A 432 -21.08 -20.09 0.87
C ARG A 432 -19.88 -19.44 1.57
N ALA A 433 -19.08 -18.67 0.85
CA ALA A 433 -17.95 -17.94 1.43
C ALA A 433 -18.40 -16.97 2.54
N TYR A 434 -19.55 -16.31 2.37
CA TYR A 434 -20.16 -15.46 3.41
C TYR A 434 -20.46 -16.22 4.71
N TYR A 435 -20.99 -17.45 4.62
CA TYR A 435 -21.34 -18.24 5.81
C TYR A 435 -20.18 -19.01 6.44
N ASN A 436 -19.11 -19.28 5.69
CA ASN A 436 -17.99 -20.10 6.16
C ASN A 436 -17.34 -19.59 7.46
N PRO A 437 -17.09 -18.27 7.66
CA PRO A 437 -16.54 -17.76 8.91
C PRO A 437 -17.43 -18.08 10.12
N TYR A 438 -18.75 -17.94 9.98
CA TYR A 438 -19.69 -18.21 11.06
C TYR A 438 -19.74 -19.69 11.48
N ILE A 439 -19.60 -20.59 10.50
CA ILE A 439 -19.73 -22.04 10.71
C ILE A 439 -18.41 -22.67 11.15
N TYR A 440 -17.29 -22.26 10.55
CA TYR A 440 -16.02 -22.96 10.68
C TYR A 440 -14.96 -22.21 11.49
N ASP A 441 -15.07 -20.89 11.65
CA ASP A 441 -14.08 -20.13 12.40
C ASP A 441 -14.33 -20.23 13.92
N ARG A 442 -13.26 -20.53 14.65
CA ARG A 442 -13.24 -20.62 16.12
C ARG A 442 -12.69 -19.37 16.80
N VAL A 443 -12.17 -18.41 16.04
CA VAL A 443 -11.33 -17.32 16.57
C VAL A 443 -12.12 -16.02 16.84
N VAL A 444 -13.41 -15.96 16.53
CA VAL A 444 -14.21 -14.74 16.67
C VAL A 444 -14.77 -14.57 18.09
N HIS A 445 -14.70 -13.35 18.63
CA HIS A 445 -15.28 -12.98 19.93
C HIS A 445 -16.74 -13.47 20.09
N HIS A 446 -16.94 -14.44 20.99
CA HIS A 446 -18.18 -15.22 21.16
C HIS A 446 -19.46 -14.37 21.28
N ARG A 447 -19.41 -13.24 22.01
CA ARG A 447 -20.63 -12.48 22.35
C ARG A 447 -21.25 -11.74 21.17
N ASN A 448 -20.44 -11.00 20.41
CA ASN A 448 -20.94 -10.28 19.23
C ASN A 448 -21.24 -11.26 18.10
N HIS A 449 -20.49 -12.35 18.01
CA HIS A 449 -20.66 -13.37 16.98
C HIS A 449 -22.00 -14.12 17.12
N CYS A 450 -22.36 -14.55 18.33
CA CYS A 450 -23.63 -15.25 18.56
C CYS A 450 -24.85 -14.38 18.20
N GLU A 451 -24.85 -13.11 18.63
CA GLU A 451 -25.92 -12.17 18.29
C GLU A 451 -25.97 -11.84 16.79
N GLN A 452 -24.81 -11.71 16.13
CA GLN A 452 -24.77 -11.58 14.68
C GLN A 452 -25.38 -12.80 13.98
N MET A 453 -25.02 -14.03 14.39
CA MET A 453 -25.60 -15.25 13.82
C MET A 453 -27.12 -15.35 14.02
N LYS A 454 -27.66 -14.89 15.15
CA LYS A 454 -29.10 -14.87 15.40
C LYS A 454 -29.85 -13.87 14.50
N ASN A 455 -29.21 -12.73 14.24
CA ASN A 455 -29.78 -11.66 13.41
C ASN A 455 -29.57 -11.92 11.90
N THR A 456 -28.62 -12.78 11.54
CA THR A 456 -28.37 -13.18 10.15
C THR A 456 -29.33 -14.29 9.71
N ILE A 457 -29.80 -14.18 8.47
CA ILE A 457 -30.67 -15.18 7.85
C ILE A 457 -29.96 -16.54 7.79
N SER A 458 -30.65 -17.61 8.19
CA SER A 458 -30.04 -18.95 8.24
C SER A 458 -29.73 -19.50 6.84
N PRO A 459 -28.66 -20.31 6.67
CA PRO A 459 -28.37 -20.98 5.41
C PRO A 459 -29.52 -21.84 4.88
N SER A 460 -30.30 -22.46 5.79
CA SER A 460 -31.48 -23.27 5.43
C SER A 460 -32.55 -22.43 4.74
N TYR A 461 -32.79 -21.21 5.23
CA TYR A 461 -33.78 -20.30 4.66
C TYR A 461 -33.34 -19.79 3.30
N VAL A 462 -32.04 -19.48 3.14
CA VAL A 462 -31.47 -19.10 1.84
C VAL A 462 -31.63 -20.24 0.82
N LEU A 463 -31.33 -21.48 1.21
CA LEU A 463 -31.55 -22.67 0.37
C LEU A 463 -33.02 -22.85 -0.02
N GLU A 464 -33.95 -22.65 0.92
CA GLU A 464 -35.40 -22.72 0.65
C GLU A 464 -35.83 -21.66 -0.38
N CYS A 465 -35.39 -20.41 -0.21
CA CYS A 465 -35.67 -19.32 -1.14
C CYS A 465 -35.12 -19.63 -2.54
N MET A 466 -33.87 -20.10 -2.62
CA MET A 466 -33.23 -20.50 -3.88
C MET A 466 -34.00 -21.64 -4.56
N THR A 467 -34.47 -22.63 -3.80
CA THR A 467 -35.26 -23.75 -4.32
C THR A 467 -36.60 -23.30 -4.89
N LYS A 468 -37.28 -22.36 -4.21
CA LYS A 468 -38.57 -21.81 -4.68
C LYS A 468 -38.44 -20.99 -5.97
N LEU A 469 -37.33 -20.27 -6.14
CA LEU A 469 -37.12 -19.39 -7.30
C LEU A 469 -36.86 -20.17 -8.61
N CYS A 470 -36.30 -21.37 -8.56
CA CYS A 470 -35.88 -22.11 -9.75
C CYS A 470 -36.76 -23.33 -10.10
N GLY A 471 -37.91 -23.53 -9.47
CA GLY A 471 -38.84 -24.60 -9.83
C GLY A 471 -38.46 -26.03 -9.37
N ASP A 472 -37.16 -26.37 -9.28
CA ASP A 472 -36.66 -27.59 -8.63
C ASP A 472 -35.21 -27.45 -8.11
N ALA A 473 -34.89 -28.04 -6.95
CA ALA A 473 -33.60 -27.92 -6.27
C ALA A 473 -32.41 -28.49 -7.07
N ALA A 474 -32.67 -29.40 -8.02
CA ALA A 474 -31.65 -29.94 -8.90
C ALA A 474 -31.26 -28.95 -10.00
N GLU A 475 -32.22 -28.17 -10.52
CA GLU A 475 -31.98 -27.15 -11.56
C GLU A 475 -31.26 -25.92 -11.00
N VAL A 476 -31.53 -25.59 -9.72
CA VAL A 476 -30.83 -24.55 -8.95
C VAL A 476 -29.31 -24.69 -9.08
N PHE A 477 -28.78 -25.90 -8.96
CA PHE A 477 -27.34 -26.13 -8.92
C PHE A 477 -26.78 -26.77 -10.21
N SER A 478 -27.58 -26.77 -11.28
CA SER A 478 -27.27 -27.41 -12.56
C SER A 478 -26.62 -26.47 -13.60
N ILE A 479 -26.67 -25.14 -13.41
CA ILE A 479 -26.18 -24.19 -14.42
C ILE A 479 -24.67 -24.37 -14.72
N ASP A 480 -23.89 -24.88 -13.76
CA ASP A 480 -22.45 -25.23 -13.90
C ASP A 480 -22.20 -26.64 -14.51
N GLU A 481 -23.25 -27.43 -14.82
CA GLU A 481 -23.12 -28.82 -15.28
C GLU A 481 -22.53 -28.96 -16.68
N SER A 482 -22.57 -27.91 -17.51
CA SER A 482 -21.92 -27.92 -18.82
C SER A 482 -20.40 -28.16 -18.75
N LYS A 483 -19.78 -27.90 -17.59
CA LYS A 483 -18.32 -28.07 -17.37
C LYS A 483 -17.95 -29.13 -16.33
N ARG A 484 -18.86 -29.52 -15.43
CA ARG A 484 -18.49 -30.34 -14.24
C ARG A 484 -19.17 -31.71 -14.11
N GLY A 485 -19.97 -32.13 -15.09
CA GLY A 485 -20.56 -33.48 -15.15
C GLY A 485 -21.81 -33.65 -14.27
N ARG A 486 -22.63 -34.65 -14.62
CA ARG A 486 -23.90 -34.94 -13.93
C ARG A 486 -23.65 -35.24 -12.45
N GLY A 487 -24.27 -34.48 -11.54
CA GLY A 487 -24.25 -34.74 -10.10
C GLY A 487 -23.58 -33.66 -9.24
N HIS A 488 -22.99 -32.62 -9.84
CA HIS A 488 -22.43 -31.49 -9.06
C HIS A 488 -23.51 -30.79 -8.23
N GLY A 489 -24.73 -30.66 -8.76
CA GLY A 489 -25.82 -30.00 -8.08
C GLY A 489 -26.24 -30.67 -6.76
N ASN A 490 -26.28 -32.01 -6.73
CA ASN A 490 -26.56 -32.77 -5.52
C ASN A 490 -25.50 -32.58 -4.44
N VAL A 491 -24.23 -32.43 -4.83
CA VAL A 491 -23.13 -32.17 -3.89
C VAL A 491 -23.29 -30.79 -3.26
N ILE A 492 -23.64 -29.78 -4.05
CA ILE A 492 -23.85 -28.41 -3.56
C ILE A 492 -25.05 -28.38 -2.61
N LYS A 493 -26.21 -28.95 -3.00
CA LYS A 493 -27.38 -29.06 -2.14
C LYS A 493 -27.05 -29.70 -0.79
N LYS A 494 -26.33 -30.83 -0.81
CA LYS A 494 -25.92 -31.53 0.42
C LYS A 494 -25.02 -30.68 1.31
N LYS A 495 -24.15 -29.82 0.74
CA LYS A 495 -23.34 -28.88 1.52
C LYS A 495 -24.21 -27.83 2.22
N TRP A 496 -25.19 -27.26 1.52
CA TRP A 496 -26.13 -26.31 2.12
C TRP A 496 -26.99 -26.94 3.21
N GLU A 497 -27.46 -28.17 3.02
CA GLU A 497 -28.18 -28.93 4.06
C GLU A 497 -27.31 -29.19 5.30
N VAL A 498 -26.01 -29.48 5.11
CA VAL A 498 -25.06 -29.61 6.23
C VAL A 498 -24.88 -28.28 6.95
N MET A 499 -24.66 -27.18 6.22
CA MET A 499 -24.54 -25.84 6.81
C MET A 499 -25.80 -25.45 7.57
N GLY A 500 -26.98 -25.72 7.00
CA GLY A 500 -28.28 -25.48 7.60
C GLY A 500 -28.49 -26.24 8.91
N ARG A 501 -28.00 -27.49 9.01
CA ARG A 501 -28.00 -28.26 10.28
C ARG A 501 -26.97 -27.75 11.29
N MET A 502 -25.80 -27.33 10.82
CA MET A 502 -24.73 -26.81 11.68
C MET A 502 -25.07 -25.45 12.29
N TRP A 503 -25.83 -24.60 11.57
CA TRP A 503 -26.18 -23.25 12.00
C TRP A 503 -26.83 -23.18 13.40
N PRO A 504 -27.98 -23.84 13.67
CA PRO A 504 -28.58 -23.81 14.99
C PRO A 504 -27.73 -24.51 16.05
N ALA A 505 -27.01 -25.57 15.69
CA ALA A 505 -26.10 -26.27 16.60
C ALA A 505 -24.94 -25.35 17.05
N ARG A 506 -24.41 -24.55 16.12
CA ARG A 506 -23.35 -23.57 16.37
C ARG A 506 -23.84 -22.43 17.26
N ILE A 507 -25.02 -21.86 16.97
CA ILE A 507 -25.64 -20.85 17.84
C ILE A 507 -25.80 -21.37 19.27
N LYS A 508 -26.38 -22.57 19.44
CA LYS A 508 -26.56 -23.19 20.77
C LYS A 508 -25.23 -23.42 21.49
N ASN A 509 -24.19 -23.83 20.77
CA ASN A 509 -22.86 -24.01 21.33
C ASN A 509 -22.28 -22.68 21.83
N GLU A 510 -22.35 -21.63 21.00
CA GLU A 510 -21.89 -20.28 21.37
C GLU A 510 -22.68 -19.70 22.55
N GLU A 511 -24.00 -19.92 22.63
CA GLU A 511 -24.81 -19.53 23.80
C GLU A 511 -24.36 -20.27 25.07
N THR A 512 -24.03 -21.55 24.95
CA THR A 512 -23.56 -22.36 26.09
C THR A 512 -22.20 -21.86 26.60
N GLU A 513 -21.29 -21.53 25.69
CA GLU A 513 -19.99 -20.92 26.03
C GLU A 513 -20.17 -19.56 26.70
N LEU A 514 -21.06 -18.70 26.19
CA LEU A 514 -21.36 -17.40 26.81
C LEU A 514 -21.94 -17.52 28.22
N ILE A 515 -22.81 -18.51 28.45
CA ILE A 515 -23.34 -18.80 29.79
C ILE A 515 -22.21 -19.27 30.72
N TYR A 516 -21.26 -20.06 30.20
CA TYR A 516 -20.12 -20.54 30.97
C TYR A 516 -19.15 -19.39 31.32
N GLU A 517 -18.79 -18.54 30.35
CA GLU A 517 -17.96 -17.35 30.55
C GLU A 517 -18.58 -16.38 31.58
N GLU A 518 -19.90 -16.16 31.49
CA GLU A 518 -20.63 -15.32 32.44
C GLU A 518 -20.57 -15.90 33.87
N LYS A 519 -20.72 -17.21 34.01
CA LYS A 519 -20.61 -17.89 35.31
C LYS A 519 -19.21 -17.77 35.90
N GLU A 520 -18.17 -17.96 35.09
CA GLU A 520 -16.78 -17.80 35.54
C GLU A 520 -16.47 -16.33 35.88
N ARG A 521 -16.99 -15.36 35.12
CA ARG A 521 -16.86 -13.93 35.45
C ARG A 521 -17.53 -13.59 36.78
N GLN A 522 -18.75 -14.08 37.01
CA GLN A 522 -19.45 -13.89 38.29
C GLN A 522 -18.72 -14.56 39.46
N LYS A 523 -18.12 -15.73 39.24
CA LYS A 523 -17.30 -16.42 40.24
C LYS A 523 -16.04 -15.60 40.58
N ALA A 524 -15.32 -15.12 39.57
CA ALA A 524 -14.15 -14.26 39.75
C ALA A 524 -14.51 -12.95 40.49
N GLU A 525 -15.65 -12.35 40.16
CA GLU A 525 -16.12 -11.14 40.85
C GLU A 525 -16.47 -11.41 42.33
N ARG A 526 -17.08 -12.57 42.64
CA ARG A 526 -17.35 -12.99 44.03
C ARG A 526 -16.04 -13.20 44.81
N GLU A 527 -15.05 -13.82 44.19
CA GLU A 527 -13.72 -14.03 44.78
C GLU A 527 -12.99 -12.70 45.01
N HIS A 528 -13.04 -11.78 44.04
CA HIS A 528 -12.49 -10.43 44.18
C HIS A 528 -13.15 -9.66 45.33
N ARG A 529 -14.50 -9.67 45.41
CA ARG A 529 -15.24 -9.04 46.51
C ARG A 529 -14.91 -9.68 47.87
N LYS A 530 -14.69 -10.99 47.92
CA LYS A 530 -14.25 -11.68 49.14
C LYS A 530 -12.86 -11.21 49.57
N TYR A 531 -11.92 -11.16 48.62
CA TYR A 531 -10.57 -10.66 48.86
C TYR A 531 -10.56 -9.21 49.35
N GLU A 532 -11.33 -8.31 48.74
CA GLU A 532 -11.45 -6.91 49.19
C GLU A 532 -12.00 -6.80 50.62
N ARG A 533 -13.02 -7.61 50.98
CA ARG A 533 -13.56 -7.64 52.34
C ARG A 533 -12.52 -8.12 53.36
N GLU A 534 -11.71 -9.13 53.02
CA GLU A 534 -10.63 -9.61 53.87
C GLU A 534 -9.51 -8.56 54.03
N ARG A 535 -9.15 -7.88 52.95
CA ARG A 535 -8.20 -6.76 52.96
C ARG A 535 -8.68 -5.61 53.86
N GLN A 536 -9.94 -5.20 53.73
CA GLN A 536 -10.54 -4.15 54.58
C GLN A 536 -10.59 -4.58 56.06
N LYS A 537 -10.89 -5.85 56.35
CA LYS A 537 -10.83 -6.39 57.72
C LYS A 537 -9.41 -6.34 58.29
N ALA A 538 -8.41 -6.74 57.50
CA ALA A 538 -7.00 -6.69 57.91
C ALA A 538 -6.52 -5.25 58.16
N GLU A 539 -6.93 -4.31 57.31
CA GLU A 539 -6.62 -2.89 57.47
C GLU A 539 -7.25 -2.28 58.72
N ARG A 540 -8.55 -2.55 58.96
CA ARG A 540 -9.23 -2.15 60.21
C ARG A 540 -8.56 -2.73 61.45
N LYS A 541 -8.06 -3.98 61.39
CA LYS A 541 -7.30 -4.61 62.47
C LYS A 541 -5.98 -3.87 62.73
N ARG A 542 -5.21 -3.57 61.67
CA ARG A 542 -3.97 -2.78 61.76
C ARG A 542 -4.19 -1.39 62.34
N GLN A 543 -5.25 -0.70 61.94
CA GLN A 543 -5.61 0.62 62.49
C GLN A 543 -5.95 0.54 63.99
N ARG A 544 -6.70 -0.49 64.42
CA ARG A 544 -6.98 -0.73 65.84
C ARG A 544 -5.72 -1.02 66.65
N GLU A 545 -4.79 -1.82 66.10
CA GLU A 545 -3.51 -2.11 66.74
C GLU A 545 -2.63 -0.86 66.84
N LYS A 546 -2.56 -0.04 65.77
CA LYS A 546 -1.85 1.25 65.78
C LYS A 546 -2.42 2.21 66.83
N GLY A 547 -3.75 2.33 66.91
CA GLY A 547 -4.41 3.15 67.94
C GLY A 547 -4.14 2.67 69.37
N LYS A 548 -4.07 1.36 69.61
CA LYS A 548 -3.66 0.81 70.93
C LYS A 548 -2.20 1.12 71.27
N GLY A 549 -1.30 1.08 70.28
CA GLY A 549 0.10 1.47 70.45
C GLY A 549 0.28 2.95 70.80
N GLU A 550 -0.45 3.84 70.12
CA GLU A 550 -0.41 5.28 70.39
C GLU A 550 -1.03 5.63 71.77
N ALA A 551 -2.12 4.97 72.16
CA ALA A 551 -2.71 5.15 73.49
C ALA A 551 -1.78 4.70 74.63
N THR A 552 -1.05 3.60 74.45
CA THR A 552 -0.06 3.12 75.44
C THR A 552 1.21 3.96 75.47
N ALA A 553 1.66 4.49 74.33
CA ALA A 553 2.76 5.46 74.28
C ALA A 553 2.39 6.80 74.95
N SER A 554 1.17 7.30 74.73
CA SER A 554 0.65 8.50 75.39
C SER A 554 0.51 8.32 76.91
N ALA A 555 0.05 7.16 77.37
CA ALA A 555 -0.02 6.82 78.79
C ALA A 555 1.38 6.77 79.46
N LYS A 556 2.38 6.19 78.80
CA LYS A 556 3.78 6.18 79.29
C LYS A 556 4.41 7.57 79.28
N GLY A 557 4.10 8.41 78.28
CA GLY A 557 4.53 9.82 78.24
C GLY A 557 4.01 10.62 79.44
N LYS A 558 2.74 10.43 79.83
CA LYS A 558 2.16 11.06 81.03
C LYS A 558 2.77 10.53 82.34
N LEU A 559 3.12 9.25 82.42
CA LEU A 559 3.75 8.66 83.61
C LEU A 559 5.21 9.12 83.83
N ASN A 560 5.93 9.42 82.75
CA ASN A 560 7.29 9.97 82.84
C ASN A 560 7.29 11.46 83.22
N LEU A 561 6.25 12.23 82.84
CA LEU A 561 6.08 13.61 83.30
C LEU A 561 5.78 13.71 84.81
N THR A 562 5.05 12.75 85.38
CA THR A 562 4.79 12.71 86.83
C THR A 562 6.00 12.25 87.64
N LYS A 563 6.86 11.35 87.11
CA LYS A 563 8.14 11.02 87.74
C LYS A 563 9.17 12.15 87.67
N ALA A 564 9.19 12.96 86.61
CA ALA A 564 10.08 14.12 86.52
C ALA A 564 9.72 15.22 87.54
N LYS A 565 8.43 15.39 87.88
CA LYS A 565 8.00 16.32 88.94
C LYS A 565 8.28 15.84 90.37
N GLY A 566 8.61 14.57 90.57
CA GLY A 566 8.95 14.00 91.89
C GLY A 566 10.43 14.09 92.28
N LYS A 567 11.32 14.50 91.36
CA LYS A 567 12.77 14.69 91.63
C LYS A 567 13.20 16.16 91.74
N ALA A 568 12.25 17.09 91.63
CA ALA A 568 12.48 18.53 91.75
C ALA A 568 11.89 19.12 93.05
N LYS A 569 11.86 18.33 94.13
CA LYS A 569 11.46 18.75 95.45
C LYS A 569 12.51 18.36 96.48
#